data_AF-A0A5C6BSD3-F1
#
_entry.id   AF-A0A5C6BSD3-F1
#
_cell.length_a   1.000
_cell.length_b   1.000
_cell.length_c   1.000
_cell.angle_alpha   90.00
_cell.angle_beta   90.00
_cell.angle_gamma   90.00
#
_symmetry.space_group_name_H-M   'P 1'
#
loop_
_entity.id
_entity.type
_entity.pdbx_description
1 polymer ?
#
loop_
_entity_poly.entity_id
_entity_poly.type
_entity_poly.pdbx_seq_one_letter_code
_entity_poly.pdbx_strand_id
1 'polypeptide(L)'
;MNDIDLGCLMETAKPKDNALLEHLELLERSLHVPLVPGELGRWLEAVQTELDSTERVLHTWIESKHAKQFQQIGSEDPALFGRVREMKHTDQENLQRCAILLTRLAKLKPLADAVGADEKQLEEPIENIVQHGLEFVTEVRKQETVIDTWLMEAYDRDRGFGH
;
A
#
# COMPACT_ATOMS: atom_id res chain seq x y z
N MET A 1 27.31 -48.57 -2.24
CA MET A 1 27.93 -48.01 -1.02
C MET A 1 28.85 -46.89 -1.47
N ASN A 2 28.28 -45.68 -1.49
CA ASN A 2 28.91 -44.37 -1.34
C ASN A 2 27.82 -43.36 -1.67
N ASP A 3 27.01 -43.11 -0.66
CA ASP A 3 26.26 -41.86 -0.50
C ASP A 3 27.26 -40.70 -0.51
N ILE A 4 27.11 -39.79 -1.47
CA ILE A 4 27.61 -38.43 -1.30
C ILE A 4 26.36 -37.56 -1.23
N ASP A 5 26.13 -37.17 0.01
CA ASP A 5 25.19 -36.19 0.51
C ASP A 5 25.22 -34.91 -0.35
N LEU A 6 24.17 -34.69 -1.13
CA LEU A 6 23.89 -33.45 -1.86
C LEU A 6 23.05 -32.50 -0.99
N GLY A 7 23.40 -32.41 0.29
CA GLY A 7 22.96 -31.34 1.18
C GLY A 7 23.79 -30.07 0.94
N CYS A 8 23.41 -29.27 -0.06
CA CYS A 8 23.90 -27.89 -0.16
C CYS A 8 22.76 -26.96 -0.63
N LEU A 9 21.99 -26.53 0.37
CA LEU A 9 21.49 -25.16 0.54
C LEU A 9 21.07 -24.44 -0.74
N MET A 10 19.96 -24.86 -1.32
CA MET A 10 19.01 -23.88 -1.83
C MET A 10 18.18 -23.41 -0.62
N GLU A 11 18.70 -22.43 0.12
CA GLU A 11 17.80 -21.49 0.80
C GLU A 11 16.99 -20.84 -0.32
N THR A 12 15.84 -21.43 -0.61
CA THR A 12 14.81 -20.78 -1.39
C THR A 12 14.53 -19.48 -0.66
N ALA A 13 15.03 -18.37 -1.20
CA ALA A 13 14.57 -17.04 -0.82
C ALA A 13 13.04 -17.15 -0.79
N LYS A 14 12.45 -17.05 0.41
CA LYS A 14 11.00 -17.03 0.55
C LYS A 14 10.49 -16.00 -0.43
N PRO A 15 9.43 -16.27 -1.22
CA PRO A 15 8.77 -15.19 -1.95
C PRO A 15 8.49 -14.13 -0.88
N LYS A 16 9.07 -12.94 -1.04
CA LYS A 16 8.61 -11.80 -0.25
C LYS A 16 7.15 -11.68 -0.62
N ASP A 17 6.25 -12.05 0.29
CA ASP A 17 4.85 -11.69 0.15
C ASP A 17 4.85 -10.18 -0.08
N ASN A 18 4.61 -9.79 -1.33
CA ASN A 18 4.65 -8.42 -1.80
C ASN A 18 3.30 -8.01 -2.41
N ALA A 19 2.25 -8.77 -2.09
CA ALA A 19 0.90 -8.59 -2.60
C ALA A 19 0.45 -7.13 -2.46
N LEU A 20 0.70 -6.48 -1.32
CA LEU A 20 0.38 -5.07 -1.15
C LEU A 20 1.13 -4.17 -2.16
N LEU A 21 2.44 -4.38 -2.36
CA LEU A 21 3.22 -3.58 -3.31
C LEU A 21 2.77 -3.81 -4.76
N GLU A 22 2.39 -5.04 -5.11
CA GLU A 22 1.84 -5.37 -6.44
C GLU A 22 0.52 -4.63 -6.68
N HIS A 23 -0.40 -4.62 -5.71
CA HIS A 23 -1.66 -3.88 -5.82
C HIS A 23 -1.45 -2.36 -5.88
N LEU A 24 -0.51 -1.82 -5.09
CA LEU A 24 -0.14 -0.40 -5.17
C LEU A 24 0.45 -0.02 -6.54
N GLU A 25 1.22 -0.91 -7.16
CA GLU A 25 1.75 -0.71 -8.50
C GLU A 25 0.64 -0.75 -9.57
N LEU A 26 -0.33 -1.67 -9.47
CA LEU A 26 -1.47 -1.73 -10.38
C LEU A 26 -2.37 -0.49 -10.26
N LEU A 27 -2.61 -0.02 -9.04
CA LEU A 27 -3.33 1.23 -8.78
C LEU A 27 -2.60 2.43 -9.39
N GLU A 28 -1.30 2.57 -9.14
CA GLU A 28 -0.48 3.65 -9.70
C GLU A 28 -0.51 3.65 -11.23
N ARG A 29 -0.37 2.48 -11.86
CA ARG A 29 -0.46 2.34 -13.31
C ARG A 29 -1.82 2.81 -13.83
N SER A 30 -2.92 2.44 -13.16
CA SER A 30 -4.27 2.84 -13.54
C SER A 30 -4.48 4.36 -13.43
N LEU A 31 -3.93 4.99 -12.39
CA LEU A 31 -3.97 6.44 -12.20
C LEU A 31 -3.18 7.21 -13.28
N HIS A 32 -2.12 6.61 -13.82
CA HIS A 32 -1.29 7.21 -14.87
C HIS A 32 -1.80 6.99 -16.30
N VAL A 33 -2.86 6.20 -16.51
CA VAL A 33 -3.43 6.01 -17.86
C VAL A 33 -3.93 7.36 -18.38
N PRO A 34 -3.43 7.84 -19.53
CA PRO A 34 -3.90 9.10 -20.12
C PRO A 34 -5.38 9.02 -20.46
N LEU A 35 -6.15 10.03 -20.06
CA LEU A 35 -7.56 10.14 -20.39
C LEU A 35 -7.74 10.64 -21.83
N VAL A 36 -8.31 9.78 -22.67
CA VAL A 36 -8.76 10.11 -24.03
C VAL A 36 -10.25 10.46 -23.97
N PRO A 37 -10.74 11.46 -24.74
CA PRO A 37 -12.15 11.81 -24.76
C PRO A 37 -13.06 10.60 -25.01
N GLY A 38 -14.06 10.41 -24.15
CA GLY A 38 -15.00 9.29 -24.20
C GLY A 38 -14.53 8.02 -23.48
N GLU A 39 -13.35 8.00 -22.87
CA GLU A 39 -12.86 6.87 -22.07
C GLU A 39 -12.98 7.09 -20.55
N LEU A 40 -13.47 8.25 -20.11
CA LEU A 40 -13.55 8.63 -18.69
C LEU A 40 -14.26 7.58 -17.84
N GLY A 41 -15.41 7.07 -18.29
CA GLY A 41 -16.16 6.05 -17.56
C GLY A 41 -15.35 4.75 -17.34
N ARG A 42 -14.63 4.29 -18.38
CA ARG A 42 -13.79 3.09 -18.28
C ARG A 42 -12.57 3.32 -17.39
N TRP A 43 -11.97 4.49 -17.46
CA TRP A 43 -10.86 4.86 -16.59
C TRP A 43 -11.29 4.89 -15.12
N LEU A 44 -12.43 5.50 -14.81
CA LEU A 44 -12.99 5.52 -13.44
C LEU A 44 -13.26 4.10 -12.93
N GLU A 45 -13.77 3.21 -13.78
CA GLU A 45 -13.98 1.80 -13.42
C GLU A 45 -12.68 1.05 -13.14
N ALA A 46 -11.64 1.27 -13.95
CA ALA A 46 -10.32 0.67 -13.73
C ALA A 46 -9.71 1.14 -12.40
N VAL A 47 -9.68 2.45 -12.16
CA VAL A 47 -9.15 3.04 -10.92
C VAL A 47 -9.95 2.56 -9.70
N GLN A 48 -11.28 2.53 -9.78
CA GLN A 48 -12.13 2.03 -8.70
C GLN A 48 -11.85 0.55 -8.40
N THR A 49 -11.72 -0.28 -9.43
CA THR A 49 -11.45 -1.72 -9.27
C THR A 49 -10.12 -1.97 -8.57
N GLU A 50 -9.06 -1.28 -9.00
CA GLU A 50 -7.74 -1.42 -8.38
C GLU A 50 -7.69 -0.84 -6.97
N LEU A 51 -8.40 0.26 -6.71
CA LEU A 51 -8.48 0.86 -5.37
C LEU A 51 -9.24 -0.03 -4.40
N ASP A 52 -10.38 -0.61 -4.81
CA ASP A 52 -11.13 -1.58 -4.01
C ASP A 52 -10.29 -2.83 -3.68
N SER A 53 -9.50 -3.29 -4.66
CA SER A 53 -8.59 -4.41 -4.44
C SER A 53 -7.47 -4.05 -3.47
N THR A 54 -6.87 -2.87 -3.64
CA THR A 54 -5.82 -2.34 -2.78
C THR A 54 -6.32 -2.15 -1.35
N GLU A 55 -7.54 -1.62 -1.15
CA GLU A 55 -8.15 -1.44 0.16
C GLU A 55 -8.26 -2.76 0.92
N ARG A 56 -8.82 -3.80 0.28
CA ARG A 56 -8.99 -5.13 0.89
C ARG A 56 -7.66 -5.74 1.32
N VAL A 57 -6.64 -5.61 0.45
CA VAL A 57 -5.30 -6.14 0.72
C VAL A 57 -4.64 -5.33 1.83
N LEU A 58 -4.73 -4.00 1.80
CA LEU A 58 -4.18 -3.12 2.83
C LEU A 58 -4.78 -3.41 4.22
N HIS A 59 -6.10 -3.57 4.31
CA HIS A 59 -6.77 -3.98 5.54
C HIS A 59 -6.20 -5.30 6.09
N THR A 60 -6.16 -6.32 5.22
CA THR A 60 -5.63 -7.64 5.58
C THR A 60 -4.16 -7.54 6.01
N TRP A 61 -3.37 -6.72 5.33
CA TRP A 61 -1.95 -6.51 5.60
C TRP A 61 -1.71 -5.88 6.97
N ILE A 62 -2.45 -4.82 7.30
CA ILE A 62 -2.38 -4.13 8.58
C ILE A 62 -2.79 -5.07 9.72
N GLU A 63 -3.91 -5.77 9.58
CA GLU A 63 -4.46 -6.63 10.63
C GLU A 63 -3.61 -7.87 10.89
N SER A 64 -2.98 -8.43 9.85
CA SER A 64 -2.24 -9.69 9.97
C SER A 64 -0.74 -9.51 10.06
N LYS A 65 -0.12 -8.69 9.20
CA LYS A 65 1.33 -8.55 9.09
C LYS A 65 1.84 -7.45 10.01
N HIS A 66 1.33 -6.22 9.87
CA HIS A 66 1.79 -5.10 10.70
C HIS A 66 1.54 -5.36 12.18
N ALA A 67 0.37 -5.91 12.52
CA ALA A 67 0.07 -6.29 13.90
C ALA A 67 1.15 -7.20 14.53
N LYS A 68 1.64 -8.20 13.78
CA LYS A 68 2.72 -9.09 14.23
C LYS A 68 4.06 -8.37 14.31
N GLN A 69 4.41 -7.58 13.29
CA GLN A 69 5.67 -6.81 13.28
C GLN A 69 5.73 -5.82 14.45
N PHE A 70 4.64 -5.11 14.72
CA PHE A 70 4.53 -4.19 15.87
C PHE A 70 4.66 -4.90 17.21
N GLN A 71 4.04 -6.07 17.36
CA GLN A 71 4.19 -6.88 18.56
C GLN A 71 5.66 -7.29 18.73
N GLN A 72 6.31 -7.70 17.64
CA GLN A 72 7.70 -8.15 17.65
C GLN A 72 8.65 -7.00 18.04
N ILE A 73 8.56 -5.85 17.35
CA ILE A 73 9.35 -4.64 17.65
C ILE A 73 9.21 -4.25 19.13
N GLY A 74 7.98 -4.22 19.64
CA GLY A 74 7.72 -3.84 21.03
C GLY A 74 8.17 -4.89 22.06
N SER A 75 8.28 -6.16 21.68
CA SER A 75 8.78 -7.23 22.55
C SER A 75 10.31 -7.25 22.62
N GLU A 76 10.97 -6.90 21.51
CA GLU A 76 12.44 -6.85 21.40
C GLU A 76 13.01 -5.57 22.03
N ASP A 77 12.41 -4.40 21.78
CA ASP A 77 12.86 -3.14 22.37
C ASP A 77 11.68 -2.30 22.92
N PRO A 78 11.42 -2.36 24.24
CA PRO A 78 10.39 -1.54 24.89
C PRO A 78 10.58 -0.02 24.71
N ALA A 79 11.79 0.47 24.41
CA ALA A 79 12.01 1.89 24.12
C ALA A 79 11.36 2.32 22.79
N LEU A 80 11.04 1.37 21.91
CA LEU A 80 10.38 1.62 20.62
C LEU A 80 8.85 1.69 20.69
N PHE A 81 8.23 1.55 21.87
CA PHE A 81 6.76 1.64 21.99
C PHE A 81 6.18 2.95 21.46
N GLY A 82 6.90 4.07 21.58
CA GLY A 82 6.51 5.35 20.99
C GLY A 82 6.41 5.27 19.46
N ARG A 83 7.42 4.66 18.81
CA ARG A 83 7.45 4.45 17.35
C ARG A 83 6.37 3.49 16.88
N VAL A 84 6.12 2.41 17.63
CA VAL A 84 5.01 1.49 17.32
C VAL A 84 3.66 2.21 17.35
N ARG A 85 3.46 3.15 18.27
CA ARG A 85 2.23 3.96 18.33
C ARG A 85 2.10 4.87 17.10
N GLU A 86 3.18 5.53 16.70
CA GLU A 86 3.23 6.37 15.50
C GLU A 86 2.91 5.55 14.25
N MET A 87 3.55 4.39 14.05
CA MET A 87 3.29 3.54 12.90
C MET A 87 1.83 3.05 12.85
N LYS A 88 1.25 2.64 13.98
CA LYS A 88 -0.19 2.30 14.05
C LYS A 88 -1.09 3.47 13.67
N HIS A 89 -0.71 4.69 14.05
CA HIS A 89 -1.46 5.88 13.67
C HIS A 89 -1.40 6.11 12.15
N THR A 90 -0.22 5.99 11.55
CA THR A 90 -0.03 6.10 10.09
C THR A 90 -0.82 5.04 9.33
N ASP A 91 -0.89 3.80 9.82
CA ASP A 91 -1.75 2.76 9.21
C ASP A 91 -3.23 3.21 9.17
N GLN A 92 -3.73 3.82 10.25
CA GLN A 92 -5.10 4.33 10.30
C GLN A 92 -5.31 5.52 9.36
N GLU A 93 -4.35 6.43 9.26
CA GLU A 93 -4.42 7.53 8.30
C GLU A 93 -4.45 7.02 6.85
N ASN A 94 -3.68 5.98 6.53
CA ASN A 94 -3.66 5.39 5.20
C ASN A 94 -5.02 4.75 4.85
N LEU A 95 -5.66 4.05 5.79
CA LEU A 95 -7.01 3.53 5.62
C LEU A 95 -8.03 4.66 5.40
N GLN A 96 -7.92 5.77 6.15
CA GLN A 96 -8.80 6.93 5.97
C GLN A 96 -8.60 7.60 4.60
N ARG A 97 -7.35 7.75 4.14
CA ARG A 97 -7.03 8.27 2.80
C ARG A 97 -7.67 7.41 1.71
N CYS A 98 -7.57 6.08 1.84
CA CYS A 98 -8.21 5.13 0.93
C CYS A 98 -9.73 5.30 0.88
N ALA A 99 -10.39 5.37 2.05
CA ALA A 99 -11.84 5.56 2.14
C ALA A 99 -12.32 6.89 1.52
N ILE A 100 -11.54 7.96 1.69
CA ILE A 100 -11.82 9.26 1.06
C ILE A 100 -11.73 9.17 -0.46
N LEU A 101 -10.71 8.49 -0.99
CA LEU A 101 -10.55 8.28 -2.44
C LEU A 101 -11.72 7.47 -3.03
N LEU A 102 -12.12 6.38 -2.37
CA LEU A 102 -13.28 5.58 -2.77
C LEU A 102 -14.56 6.42 -2.79
N THR A 103 -14.76 7.27 -1.77
CA THR A 103 -15.90 8.19 -1.72
C THR A 103 -15.89 9.21 -2.85
N ARG A 104 -14.70 9.71 -3.23
CA ARG A 104 -14.54 10.66 -4.34
C ARG A 104 -14.84 10.02 -5.69
N LEU A 105 -14.32 8.82 -5.95
CA LEU A 105 -14.61 8.06 -7.16
C LEU A 105 -16.09 7.73 -7.30
N ALA A 106 -16.73 7.28 -6.22
CA ALA A 106 -18.17 6.98 -6.21
C ALA A 106 -19.03 8.21 -6.53
N LYS A 107 -18.59 9.41 -6.14
CA LYS A 107 -19.26 10.67 -6.49
C LYS A 107 -18.98 11.13 -7.93
N LEU A 108 -17.80 10.83 -8.46
CA LEU A 108 -17.40 11.28 -9.79
C LEU A 108 -18.04 10.44 -10.90
N LYS A 109 -18.23 9.13 -10.69
CA LYS A 109 -18.85 8.22 -11.67
C LYS A 109 -20.21 8.71 -12.22
N PRO A 110 -21.22 9.04 -11.39
CA PRO A 110 -22.50 9.53 -11.91
C PRO A 110 -22.40 10.91 -12.58
N LEU A 111 -21.40 11.72 -12.20
CA LEU A 111 -21.14 12.99 -12.87
C LEU A 111 -20.60 12.75 -14.27
N ALA A 112 -19.62 11.84 -14.43
CA ALA A 112 -19.06 11.46 -15.72
C ALA A 112 -20.14 10.97 -16.70
N ASP A 113 -21.09 10.18 -16.22
CA ASP A 113 -22.23 9.72 -17.04
C ASP A 113 -23.16 10.88 -17.47
N ALA A 114 -23.26 11.94 -16.66
CA ALA A 114 -24.16 13.07 -16.89
C ALA A 114 -23.58 14.16 -17.80
N VAL A 115 -22.27 14.43 -17.75
CA VAL A 115 -21.66 15.54 -18.53
C VAL A 115 -21.47 15.18 -20.02
N GLY A 116 -21.51 13.89 -20.37
CA GLY A 116 -21.40 13.44 -21.75
C GLY A 116 -20.10 13.93 -22.42
N ALA A 117 -20.21 14.73 -23.49
CA ALA A 117 -19.07 15.21 -24.26
C ALA A 117 -18.32 16.41 -23.64
N ASP A 118 -18.86 17.02 -22.57
CA ASP A 118 -18.22 18.17 -21.91
C ASP A 118 -17.39 17.73 -20.68
N GLU A 119 -16.49 16.76 -20.91
CA GLU A 119 -15.61 16.18 -19.88
C GLU A 119 -14.67 17.22 -19.23
N LYS A 120 -14.50 18.39 -19.85
CA LYS A 120 -13.70 19.50 -19.30
C LYS A 120 -14.20 19.99 -17.94
N GLN A 121 -15.50 19.85 -17.65
CA GLN A 121 -16.04 20.22 -16.34
C GLN A 121 -15.55 19.30 -15.21
N LEU A 122 -14.98 18.15 -15.55
CA LEU A 122 -14.47 17.17 -14.60
C LEU A 122 -12.94 17.13 -14.51
N GLU A 123 -12.24 18.00 -15.24
CA GLU A 123 -10.76 18.05 -15.26
C GLU A 123 -10.18 18.21 -13.85
N GLU A 124 -10.59 19.24 -13.10
CA GLU A 124 -10.12 19.47 -11.74
C GLU A 124 -10.49 18.31 -10.76
N PRO A 125 -11.73 17.78 -10.74
CA PRO A 125 -12.05 16.57 -9.97
C PRO A 125 -11.16 15.36 -10.30
N ILE A 126 -10.85 15.15 -11.58
CA ILE A 126 -10.00 14.05 -12.04
C ILE A 126 -8.56 14.26 -11.57
N GLU A 127 -7.99 15.45 -11.79
CA GLU A 127 -6.64 15.80 -11.34
C GLU A 127 -6.49 15.59 -9.83
N ASN A 128 -7.50 15.99 -9.04
CA ASN A 128 -7.52 15.77 -7.60
C ASN A 128 -7.52 14.27 -7.24
N ILE A 129 -8.23 13.41 -7.98
CA ILE A 129 -8.20 11.96 -7.75
C ILE A 129 -6.82 11.39 -8.06
N VAL A 130 -6.22 11.79 -9.19
CA VAL A 130 -4.88 11.34 -9.58
C VAL A 130 -3.86 11.76 -8.53
N GLN A 131 -3.82 13.04 -8.17
CA GLN A 131 -2.87 13.58 -7.20
C GLN A 131 -2.98 12.86 -5.85
N HIS A 132 -4.19 12.76 -5.30
CA HIS A 132 -4.39 12.12 -4.00
C HIS A 132 -4.22 10.59 -4.04
N GLY A 133 -4.50 9.95 -5.18
CA GLY A 133 -4.24 8.54 -5.39
C GLY A 133 -2.74 8.22 -5.36
N LEU A 134 -1.93 9.04 -6.04
CA LEU A 134 -0.47 8.89 -6.06
C LEU A 134 0.16 9.23 -4.70
N GLU A 135 -0.35 10.24 -4.00
CA GLU A 135 0.02 10.54 -2.62
C GLU A 135 -0.27 9.34 -1.70
N PHE A 136 -1.46 8.76 -1.78
CA PHE A 136 -1.82 7.56 -1.03
C PHE A 136 -0.85 6.40 -1.30
N VAL A 137 -0.58 6.09 -2.56
CA VAL A 137 0.37 5.03 -2.94
C VAL A 137 1.75 5.28 -2.32
N THR A 138 2.21 6.52 -2.37
CA THR A 138 3.49 6.93 -1.81
C THR A 138 3.55 6.75 -0.30
N GLU A 139 2.51 7.20 0.43
CA GLU A 139 2.46 7.11 1.88
C GLU A 139 2.39 5.66 2.38
N VAL A 140 1.67 4.77 1.69
CA VAL A 140 1.66 3.34 2.04
C VAL A 140 3.05 2.72 1.84
N ARG A 141 3.74 3.02 0.72
CA ARG A 141 5.11 2.50 0.48
C ARG A 141 6.12 3.03 1.51
N LYS A 142 6.01 4.30 1.90
CA LYS A 142 6.84 4.88 2.96
C LYS A 142 6.63 4.15 4.28
N GLN A 143 5.37 3.87 4.62
CA GLN A 143 5.03 3.13 5.83
C GLN A 143 5.67 1.74 5.84
N GLU A 144 5.58 0.96 4.75
CA GLU A 144 6.27 -0.36 4.66
C GLU A 144 7.77 -0.22 4.94
N THR A 145 8.41 0.80 4.36
CA THR A 145 9.84 1.07 4.55
C THR A 145 10.18 1.40 6.01
N VAL A 146 9.35 2.20 6.66
CA VAL A 146 9.51 2.57 8.08
C VAL A 146 9.39 1.34 8.97
N ILE A 147 8.39 0.49 8.74
CA ILE A 147 8.17 -0.73 9.50
C ILE A 147 9.36 -1.68 9.35
N ASP A 148 9.81 -1.92 8.11
CA ASP A 148 10.96 -2.77 7.84
C ASP A 148 12.24 -2.24 8.52
N THR A 149 12.45 -0.92 8.51
CA THR A 149 13.60 -0.28 9.19
C THR A 149 13.57 -0.54 10.69
N TRP A 150 12.45 -0.27 11.36
CA TRP A 150 12.35 -0.46 12.80
C TRP A 150 12.38 -1.93 13.21
N LEU A 151 11.90 -2.82 12.35
CA LEU A 151 12.01 -4.26 12.57
C LEU A 151 13.48 -4.70 12.56
N MET A 152 14.29 -4.23 11.61
CA MET A 152 15.73 -4.51 11.58
C MET A 152 16.45 -3.92 12.79
N GLU A 153 16.15 -2.66 13.17
CA GLU A 153 16.79 -2.04 14.33
C GLU A 153 16.48 -2.75 15.65
N ALA A 154 15.24 -3.23 15.83
CA ALA A 154 14.85 -3.99 17.01
C ALA A 154 15.67 -5.30 17.13
N TYR A 155 15.85 -6.00 16.00
CA TYR A 155 16.68 -7.20 15.94
C TYR A 155 18.17 -6.94 16.20
N ASP A 156 18.74 -5.88 15.63
CA ASP A 156 20.18 -5.58 15.76
C ASP A 156 20.54 -5.19 17.21
N ARG A 157 19.63 -4.50 17.91
CA ARG A 157 19.80 -4.14 19.33
C ARG A 157 19.75 -5.35 20.26
N ASP A 158 18.83 -6.29 20.02
CA ASP A 158 18.72 -7.52 20.82
C ASP A 158 20.01 -8.36 20.76
N ARG A 159 20.67 -8.38 19.60
CA ARG A 159 21.93 -9.13 19.39
C ARG A 159 23.19 -8.44 19.90
N GLY A 160 23.08 -7.22 20.44
CA GLY A 160 24.21 -6.51 21.03
C GLY A 160 25.25 -6.03 20.02
N PHE A 161 24.90 -5.89 18.73
CA PHE A 161 25.75 -5.19 17.76
C PHE A 161 25.64 -3.65 17.94
N GLY A 162 25.78 -3.18 19.18
CA GLY A 162 25.98 -1.77 19.48
C GLY A 162 27.45 -1.44 19.26
N HIS A 163 27.74 -0.54 18.31
CA HIS A 163 29.01 0.18 18.26
C HIS A 163 29.18 1.09 19.50
#